data_AF-A0A969QZF2-F1
#
_entry.id   AF-A0A969QZF2-F1
#
_cell.length_a   1.000
_cell.length_b   1.000
_cell.length_c   1.000
_cell.angle_alpha   90.00
_cell.angle_beta   90.00
_cell.angle_gamma   90.00
#
_symmetry.space_group_name_H-M   'P 1'
#
loop_
_entity.id
_entity.type
_entity.pdbx_description
1 polymer ?
#
loop_
_entity_poly.entity_id
_entity_poly.type
_entity_poly.pdbx_seq_one_letter_code
_entity_poly.pdbx_strand_id
1 'polypeptide(L)' 'MTKQVAHPMMKLQRKVSSLIESHIIKPEDRIGKIALLLGNDWPHWKSELLDFDFSPQDQIRELLLVENWDED' A
#
# COMPACT_ATOMS: atom_id res chain seq x y z
N MET A 1 12.41 22.99 -8.29
CA MET A 1 12.71 21.55 -8.11
C MET A 1 12.28 21.13 -6.70
N THR A 2 10.98 21.19 -6.41
CA THR A 2 10.42 20.64 -5.18
C THR A 2 10.31 19.15 -5.39
N LYS A 3 11.20 18.37 -4.76
CA LYS A 3 10.97 16.92 -4.63
C LYS A 3 9.76 16.80 -3.73
N GLN A 4 8.57 16.78 -4.33
CA GLN A 4 7.34 16.40 -3.66
C GLN A 4 7.62 14.98 -3.14
N VAL A 5 7.99 14.89 -1.87
CA VAL A 5 8.34 13.63 -1.23
C VAL A 5 7.06 12.82 -1.32
N ALA A 6 7.04 11.81 -2.19
CA ALA A 6 5.83 11.03 -2.38
C ALA A 6 5.39 10.50 -1.01
N HIS A 7 4.14 10.82 -0.65
CA HIS A 7 3.49 10.37 0.58
C HIS A 7 3.74 8.86 0.76
N PRO A 8 4.01 8.36 1.98
CA PRO A 8 4.29 6.94 2.22
C PRO A 8 3.25 6.02 1.55
N MET A 9 1.95 6.27 1.72
CA MET A 9 0.91 5.45 1.09
C MET A 9 0.96 5.48 -0.44
N MET A 10 1.35 6.59 -1.06
CA MET A 10 1.53 6.68 -2.50
C MET A 10 2.70 5.80 -2.97
N LYS A 11 3.78 5.70 -2.18
CA LYS A 11 4.87 4.76 -2.46
C LYS A 11 4.41 3.32 -2.33
N LEU A 12 3.60 3.01 -1.31
CA LEU A 12 3.03 1.67 -1.12
C LEU A 12 2.13 1.28 -2.29
N GLN A 13 1.17 2.13 -2.68
CA GLN A 13 0.30 1.90 -3.84
C GLN A 13 1.11 1.63 -5.11
N ARG A 14 2.14 2.43 -5.40
CA ARG A 14 3.01 2.19 -6.56
C ARG A 14 3.66 0.80 -6.53
N LYS A 15 4.19 0.38 -5.37
CA LYS A 15 4.75 -0.97 -5.20
C LYS A 15 3.70 -2.04 -5.43
N VAL A 16 2.52 -1.90 -4.82
CA VAL A 16 1.40 -2.84 -4.94
C VAL A 16 0.92 -2.95 -6.39
N SER A 17 0.78 -1.84 -7.10
CA SER A 17 0.42 -1.82 -8.53
C SER A 17 1.43 -2.60 -9.36
N SER A 18 2.73 -2.40 -9.16
CA SER A 18 3.76 -3.16 -9.89
C SER A 18 3.71 -4.66 -9.60
N LEU A 19 3.31 -5.06 -8.39
CA LEU A 19 3.13 -6.48 -8.03
C LEU A 19 1.88 -7.10 -8.71
N ILE A 20 0.82 -6.31 -8.91
CA ILE A 20 -0.37 -6.73 -9.66
C ILE A 20 -0.07 -6.87 -11.15
N GLU A 21 0.63 -5.88 -11.72
CA GLU A 21 1.08 -5.93 -13.12
C GLU A 21 2.00 -7.12 -13.39
N SER A 22 2.79 -7.52 -12.39
CA SER A 22 3.64 -8.72 -12.44
C SER A 22 2.89 -10.02 -12.14
N HIS A 23 1.56 -9.97 -11.95
CA HIS A 23 0.70 -11.10 -11.56
C HIS A 23 1.12 -11.84 -10.28
N ILE A 24 1.86 -11.18 -9.38
CA ILE A 24 2.29 -11.74 -8.09
C ILE A 24 1.14 -11.72 -7.08
N ILE A 25 0.32 -10.66 -7.12
CA ILE A 25 -0.88 -10.48 -6.30
C ILE A 25 -2.04 -10.00 -7.17
N LYS A 26 -3.25 -10.10 -6.64
CA LYS A 26 -4.49 -9.62 -7.27
C LYS A 26 -5.11 -8.51 -6.43
N PRO A 27 -5.88 -7.57 -7.03
CA PRO A 27 -6.63 -6.56 -6.27
C PRO A 27 -7.61 -7.16 -5.25
N GLU A 28 -8.06 -8.40 -5.49
CA GLU A 28 -9.01 -9.14 -4.64
C GLU A 28 -8.31 -9.83 -3.46
N ASP A 29 -6.98 -9.92 -3.47
CA ASP A 29 -6.23 -10.44 -2.33
C ASP A 29 -6.33 -9.48 -1.13
N ARG A 30 -6.07 -10.00 0.06
CA ARG A 30 -6.01 -9.20 1.29
C ARG A 30 -4.70 -8.42 1.39
N ILE A 31 -4.73 -7.23 1.97
CA ILE A 31 -3.55 -6.39 2.25
C ILE A 31 -2.48 -7.17 3.04
N GLY A 32 -2.88 -8.06 3.94
CA GLY A 32 -1.95 -8.92 4.68
C GLY A 32 -1.08 -9.83 3.79
N LYS A 33 -1.49 -10.11 2.54
CA LYS A 33 -0.65 -10.86 1.59
C LYS A 33 0.59 -10.08 1.18
N ILE A 34 0.51 -8.75 1.14
CA ILE A 34 1.64 -7.88 0.81
C ILE A 34 2.72 -7.95 1.91
N ALA A 35 2.35 -8.29 3.15
CA ALA A 35 3.28 -8.50 4.27
C ALA A 35 4.38 -9.51 3.97
N LEU A 36 4.00 -10.61 3.31
CA LEU A 36 4.92 -11.68 2.93
C LEU A 36 5.93 -11.23 1.86
N LEU A 37 5.57 -10.21 1.07
CA LEU A 37 6.39 -9.67 -0.02
C LEU A 37 7.30 -8.53 0.45
N LEU A 38 6.85 -7.75 1.43
CA LEU A 38 7.59 -6.61 1.98
C LEU A 38 8.61 -7.02 3.05
N GLY A 39 8.46 -8.19 3.67
CA GLY A 39 9.43 -8.75 4.60
C GLY A 39 9.74 -7.79 5.75
N ASN A 40 10.99 -7.34 5.85
CA ASN A 40 11.45 -6.44 6.91
C ASN A 40 10.84 -5.04 6.85
N ASP A 41 10.32 -4.62 5.69
CA ASP A 41 9.63 -3.32 5.55
C ASP A 41 8.18 -3.40 6.06
N TRP A 42 7.63 -4.60 6.23
CA TRP A 42 6.22 -4.78 6.59
C TRP A 42 5.79 -4.09 7.89
N PRO A 43 6.56 -4.16 9.00
CA PRO A 43 6.15 -3.50 10.25
C PRO A 43 5.94 -1.99 10.09
N HIS A 44 6.78 -1.32 9.29
CA HIS A 44 6.62 0.10 8.97
C HIS A 44 5.33 0.33 8.17
N TRP A 45 5.14 -0.39 7.06
CA TRP A 45 3.93 -0.25 6.24
C TRP A 45 2.65 -0.61 6.97
N LYS A 46 2.70 -1.59 7.88
CA LYS A 46 1.56 -1.95 8.72
C LYS A 46 1.16 -0.80 9.64
N SER A 47 2.13 -0.09 10.22
CA SER A 47 1.83 1.08 11.06
C SER A 47 1.13 2.15 10.23
N GLU A 48 1.73 2.51 9.09
CA GLU A 48 1.15 3.50 8.19
C GLU A 48 -0.27 3.09 7.74
N LEU A 49 -0.47 1.84 7.32
CA LEU A 49 -1.79 1.32 6.95
C LEU A 49 -2.81 1.50 8.09
N LEU A 50 -2.42 1.17 9.33
CA LEU A 50 -3.30 1.33 10.49
C LEU A 50 -3.59 2.81 10.80
N ASP A 51 -2.64 3.71 10.58
CA ASP A 51 -2.82 5.16 10.76
C ASP A 51 -3.82 5.74 9.74
N PHE A 52 -4.00 5.08 8.60
CA PHE A 52 -5.03 5.38 7.59
C PHE A 52 -6.26 4.46 7.68
N ASP A 53 -6.50 3.83 8.84
CA ASP A 53 -7.64 2.94 9.11
C ASP A 53 -7.73 1.67 8.22
N PHE A 54 -6.62 1.29 7.55
CA PHE A 54 -6.55 0.03 6.81
C PHE A 54 -6.19 -1.15 7.71
N SER A 55 -6.92 -2.24 7.55
CA SER A 55 -6.68 -3.54 8.15
C SER A 55 -5.95 -4.48 7.19
N PRO A 56 -5.07 -5.36 7.68
CA PRO A 56 -4.52 -6.46 6.87
C PRO A 56 -5.58 -7.41 6.29
N GLN A 57 -6.83 -7.35 6.76
CA GLN A 57 -7.95 -8.13 6.22
C GLN A 57 -8.62 -7.48 5.01
N ASP A 58 -8.43 -6.18 4.81
CA ASP A 58 -9.07 -5.42 3.74
C ASP A 58 -8.51 -5.85 2.38
N GLN A 59 -9.27 -5.57 1.33
CA GLN A 59 -8.83 -5.91 -0.01
C GLN A 59 -7.79 -4.92 -0.51
N ILE A 60 -6.83 -5.41 -1.29
CA ILE A 60 -5.83 -4.56 -1.95
C ILE A 60 -6.48 -3.49 -2.84
N ARG A 61 -7.63 -3.80 -3.45
CA ARG A 61 -8.42 -2.84 -4.22
C ARG A 61 -8.78 -1.60 -3.40
N GLU A 62 -9.12 -1.75 -2.13
CA GLU A 62 -9.52 -0.61 -1.28
C GLU A 62 -8.36 0.37 -1.10
N LEU A 63 -7.15 -0.17 -0.87
CA LEU A 63 -5.92 0.62 -0.85
C LEU A 63 -5.69 1.36 -2.17
N LEU A 64 -6.00 0.76 -3.32
CA LEU A 64 -5.79 1.36 -4.65
C LEU A 64 -6.87 2.36 -5.06
N LEU A 65 -8.04 2.35 -4.42
CA LEU A 65 -9.14 3.29 -4.72
C LEU A 65 -8.86 4.70 -4.17
N VAL A 66 -7.94 4.84 -3.22
CA VAL A 66 -7.57 6.15 -2.66
C VAL A 66 -6.69 6.89 -3.66
N GLU A 67 -7.26 7.84 -4.39
CA GLU A 67 -6.55 8.58 -5.44
C GLU A 67 -5.68 9.72 -4.89
N ASN A 68 -6.01 10.25 -3.71
CA ASN A 68 -5.25 11.32 -3.09
C ASN A 68 -5.02 11.03 -1.61
N TRP A 69 -3.75 11.06 -1.22
CA TRP A 69 -3.34 11.06 0.18
C TRP A 69 -3.00 12.51 0.51
N ASP A 70 -4.02 13.34 0.74
CA ASP A 70 -3.78 14.68 1.25
C ASP A 70 -3.21 14.56 2.66
N GLU A 71 -2.00 15.08 2.84
CA GLU A 71 -1.50 15.51 4.15
C GLU A 71 -2.09 16.91 4.35
N ASP A 72 -3.14 17.04 5.18
CA ASP A 72 -3.46 18.34 5.78
C ASP A 72 -2.42 18.66 6.86
#